data_AF-A0A3N5FXF1-F1
#
_entry.id   AF-A0A3N5FXF1-F1
#
_cell.length_a   1.000
_cell.length_b   1.000
_cell.length_c   1.000
_cell.angle_alpha   90.00
_cell.angle_beta   90.00
_cell.angle_gamma   90.00
#
_symmetry.space_group_name_H-M   'P 1'
#
loop_
_entity.id
_entity.type
_entity.pdbx_description
1 polymer ?
#
loop_
_entity_poly.entity_id
_entity_poly.type
_entity_poly.pdbx_seq_one_letter_code
_entity_poly.pdbx_strand_id
1 'polypeptide(L)'
;MPEPRQLTFAREHLSRAEAAYDTKAGLRRLEEGLALLDEVIATDAADCETVARNLATTYSNRIVSAIRARVETDHVIPEPDLEHLFKVMLAFDQIDFELPADAQALKISIARRLIDLYYEGCSPADKEKALQQLAQISQGDESRSGKRRRSGQDK
;
A
#
# COMPACT_ATOMS: atom_id res chain seq x y z
N MET A 1 22.54 19.27 -11.60
CA MET A 1 23.05 18.77 -10.31
C MET A 1 23.07 17.25 -10.34
N PRO A 2 24.04 16.56 -9.71
CA PRO A 2 24.00 15.11 -9.59
C PRO A 2 22.82 14.68 -8.69
N GLU A 3 22.17 13.57 -9.04
CA GLU A 3 21.10 12.98 -8.23
C GLU A 3 21.67 12.56 -6.85
N PRO A 4 20.99 12.88 -5.73
CA PRO A 4 21.33 12.35 -4.41
C PRO A 4 21.46 10.83 -4.43
N ARG A 5 22.49 10.30 -3.75
CA ARG A 5 22.73 8.85 -3.68
C ARG A 5 21.52 8.08 -3.13
N GLN A 6 20.77 8.70 -2.23
CA GLN A 6 19.55 8.15 -1.64
C GLN A 6 18.49 7.82 -2.71
N LEU A 7 18.27 8.70 -3.70
CA LEU A 7 17.32 8.46 -4.78
C LEU A 7 17.78 7.32 -5.69
N THR A 8 19.08 7.22 -5.96
CA THR A 8 19.65 6.10 -6.72
C THR A 8 19.45 4.78 -5.97
N PHE A 9 19.74 4.72 -4.68
CA PHE A 9 19.53 3.51 -3.86
C PHE A 9 18.04 3.18 -3.74
N ALA A 10 17.18 4.15 -3.47
CA ALA A 10 15.73 3.94 -3.39
C ALA A 10 15.21 3.29 -4.67
N ARG A 11 15.63 3.77 -5.83
CA ARG A 11 15.27 3.18 -7.13
C ARG A 11 15.73 1.73 -7.28
N GLU A 12 16.95 1.41 -6.84
CA GLU A 12 17.48 0.05 -6.86
C GLU A 12 16.67 -0.90 -5.95
N HIS A 13 16.39 -0.46 -4.71
CA HIS A 13 15.59 -1.21 -3.76
C HIS A 13 14.16 -1.45 -4.28
N LEU A 14 13.49 -0.40 -4.77
CA LEU A 14 12.13 -0.49 -5.30
C LEU A 14 12.03 -1.35 -6.57
N SER A 15 13.02 -1.27 -7.47
CA SER A 15 13.06 -2.15 -8.65
C SER A 15 13.20 -3.62 -8.28
N ARG A 16 14.03 -3.94 -7.27
CA ARG A 16 14.15 -5.31 -6.75
C ARG A 16 12.90 -5.77 -6.00
N ALA A 17 12.26 -4.86 -5.29
CA ALA A 17 10.99 -5.12 -4.63
C ALA A 17 9.89 -5.45 -5.64
N GLU A 18 9.78 -4.66 -6.73
CA GLU A 18 8.84 -4.91 -7.83
C GLU A 18 9.01 -6.32 -8.41
N ALA A 19 10.26 -6.72 -8.69
CA ALA A 19 10.56 -8.02 -9.29
C ALA A 19 10.32 -9.23 -8.36
N ALA A 20 10.24 -9.01 -7.05
CA ALA A 20 10.17 -10.09 -6.06
C ALA A 20 9.15 -9.82 -4.94
N TYR A 21 8.09 -9.06 -5.24
CA TYR A 21 7.15 -8.52 -4.24
C TYR A 21 6.46 -9.61 -3.41
N ASP A 22 6.34 -10.82 -3.95
CA ASP A 22 5.75 -11.98 -3.32
C ASP A 22 6.71 -12.76 -2.39
N THR A 23 7.92 -12.25 -2.21
CA THR A 23 8.91 -12.84 -1.31
C THR A 23 9.17 -11.94 -0.10
N LYS A 24 9.62 -12.53 1.00
CA LYS A 24 10.09 -11.78 2.19
C LYS A 24 11.25 -10.83 1.86
N ALA A 25 12.12 -11.23 0.94
CA ALA A 25 13.22 -10.38 0.48
C ALA A 25 12.69 -9.15 -0.27
N GLY A 26 11.69 -9.32 -1.14
CA GLY A 26 11.05 -8.21 -1.85
C GLY A 26 10.35 -7.24 -0.91
N LEU A 27 9.64 -7.73 0.11
CA LEU A 27 9.04 -6.88 1.15
C LEU A 27 10.11 -6.04 1.88
N ARG A 28 11.22 -6.67 2.31
CA ARG A 28 12.31 -5.93 2.94
C ARG A 28 12.91 -4.87 2.03
N ARG A 29 13.07 -5.18 0.73
CA ARG A 29 13.53 -4.21 -0.26
C ARG A 29 12.54 -3.08 -0.46
N LEU A 30 11.24 -3.36 -0.40
CA LEU A 30 10.20 -2.34 -0.46
C LEU A 30 10.34 -1.37 0.71
N GLU A 31 10.39 -1.89 1.94
CA GLU A 31 10.54 -1.09 3.17
C GLU A 31 11.81 -0.23 3.14
N GLU A 32 12.95 -0.81 2.75
CA GLU A 32 14.23 -0.08 2.60
C GLU A 32 14.13 1.04 1.55
N GLY A 33 13.53 0.75 0.40
CA GLY A 33 13.37 1.74 -0.67
C GLY A 33 12.42 2.88 -0.29
N LEU A 34 11.31 2.53 0.37
CA LEU A 34 10.33 3.48 0.90
C LEU A 34 10.97 4.39 1.96
N ALA A 35 11.69 3.85 2.95
CA ALA A 35 12.36 4.64 3.98
C ALA A 35 13.33 5.68 3.39
N LEU A 36 14.10 5.29 2.35
CA LEU A 36 14.99 6.22 1.65
C LEU A 36 14.23 7.35 0.93
N LEU A 37 13.03 7.08 0.40
CA LEU A 37 12.20 8.12 -0.20
C LEU A 37 11.66 9.09 0.86
N ASP A 38 11.23 8.58 2.02
CA ASP A 38 10.77 9.40 3.14
C ASP A 38 11.87 10.33 3.66
N GLU A 39 13.09 9.81 3.81
CA GLU A 39 14.28 10.61 4.13
C GLU A 39 14.51 11.73 3.12
N VAL A 40 14.39 11.45 1.82
CA VAL A 40 14.57 12.46 0.77
C VAL A 40 13.47 13.52 0.82
N ILE A 41 12.21 13.12 1.01
CA ILE A 41 11.07 14.03 1.13
C ILE A 41 11.27 14.99 2.32
N ALA A 42 11.88 14.53 3.40
CA ALA A 42 12.17 15.36 4.58
C ALA A 42 13.29 16.40 4.40
N THR A 43 14.07 16.37 3.30
CA THR A 43 15.28 17.21 3.14
C THR A 43 15.07 18.64 2.60
N ASP A 44 13.85 19.14 2.47
CA ASP A 44 13.48 20.50 1.99
C ASP A 44 14.08 20.88 0.61
N ALA A 45 14.49 19.88 -0.17
CA ALA A 45 15.00 20.03 -1.52
C ALA A 45 13.88 19.70 -2.52
N ALA A 46 13.12 20.72 -2.94
CA ALA A 46 11.90 20.57 -3.76
C ALA A 46 12.07 19.70 -5.03
N ASP A 47 13.22 19.80 -5.72
CA ASP A 47 13.51 18.97 -6.89
C ASP A 47 13.64 17.49 -6.51
N CYS A 48 14.26 17.19 -5.37
CA CYS A 48 14.48 15.81 -4.91
C CYS A 48 13.19 15.21 -4.34
N GLU A 49 12.37 16.02 -3.65
CA GLU A 49 11.04 15.62 -3.20
C GLU A 49 10.16 15.19 -4.38
N THR A 50 10.15 15.99 -5.45
CA THR A 50 9.36 15.68 -6.65
C THR A 50 9.79 14.35 -7.27
N VAL A 51 11.10 14.09 -7.36
CA VAL A 51 11.61 12.81 -7.87
C VAL A 51 11.24 11.65 -6.94
N ALA A 52 11.34 11.83 -5.61
CA ALA A 52 10.99 10.81 -4.64
C ALA A 52 9.50 10.42 -4.74
N ARG A 53 8.60 11.41 -4.81
CA ARG A 53 7.15 11.18 -4.98
C ARG A 53 6.83 10.47 -6.30
N ASN A 54 7.51 10.83 -7.37
CA ASN A 54 7.34 10.16 -8.67
C ASN A 54 7.79 8.70 -8.64
N LEU A 55 8.90 8.40 -7.93
CA LEU A 55 9.35 7.02 -7.74
C LEU A 55 8.35 6.22 -6.90
N ALA A 56 7.90 6.75 -5.76
CA ALA A 56 6.89 6.12 -4.91
C ALA A 56 5.63 5.79 -5.71
N THR A 57 5.10 6.77 -6.46
CA THR A 57 3.91 6.62 -7.31
C THR A 57 4.12 5.57 -8.40
N THR A 58 5.28 5.55 -9.05
CA THR A 58 5.55 4.60 -10.14
C THR A 58 5.57 3.17 -9.61
N TYR A 59 6.30 2.92 -8.53
CA TYR A 59 6.45 1.57 -8.00
C TYR A 59 5.21 1.10 -7.25
N SER A 60 4.49 1.98 -6.55
CA SER A 60 3.22 1.63 -5.92
C SER A 60 2.18 1.22 -6.97
N ASN A 61 2.03 1.96 -8.07
CA ASN A 61 1.14 1.59 -9.17
C ASN A 61 1.44 0.19 -9.71
N ARG A 62 2.72 -0.10 -9.97
CA ARG A 62 3.12 -1.40 -10.54
C ARG A 62 2.90 -2.55 -9.58
N ILE A 63 3.32 -2.41 -8.32
CA ILE A 63 3.19 -3.45 -7.31
C ILE A 63 1.71 -3.68 -6.96
N VAL A 64 0.92 -2.62 -6.74
CA VAL A 64 -0.52 -2.73 -6.47
C VAL A 64 -1.25 -3.38 -7.64
N SER A 65 -0.89 -3.03 -8.88
CA SER A 65 -1.46 -3.66 -10.08
C SER A 65 -1.12 -5.16 -10.16
N ALA A 66 0.13 -5.54 -9.87
CA ALA A 66 0.55 -6.94 -9.84
C ALA A 66 -0.17 -7.74 -8.73
N ILE A 67 -0.30 -7.18 -7.53
CA ILE A 67 -1.04 -7.80 -6.42
C ILE A 67 -2.50 -7.99 -6.81
N ARG A 68 -3.14 -6.97 -7.39
CA ARG A 68 -4.52 -7.08 -7.86
C ARG A 68 -4.68 -8.20 -8.87
N ALA A 69 -3.85 -8.21 -9.92
CA ALA A 69 -3.93 -9.22 -10.96
C ALA A 69 -3.83 -10.63 -10.36
N ARG A 70 -2.95 -10.82 -9.37
CA ARG A 70 -2.84 -12.08 -8.62
C ARG A 70 -4.09 -12.41 -7.81
N VAL A 71 -4.63 -11.45 -7.06
CA VAL A 71 -5.83 -11.64 -6.21
C VAL A 71 -7.10 -11.89 -7.03
N GLU A 72 -7.22 -11.25 -8.20
CA GLU A 72 -8.34 -11.43 -9.13
C GLU A 72 -8.25 -12.75 -9.89
N THR A 73 -7.04 -13.17 -10.27
CA THR A 73 -6.83 -14.43 -11.00
C THR A 73 -6.93 -15.64 -10.08
N ASP A 74 -6.45 -15.53 -8.85
CA ASP A 74 -6.40 -16.64 -7.89
C ASP A 74 -7.30 -16.37 -6.66
N HIS A 75 -8.46 -17.01 -6.69
CA HIS A 75 -9.44 -16.95 -5.59
C HIS A 75 -9.08 -17.84 -4.39
N VAL A 76 -8.03 -18.68 -4.48
CA VAL A 76 -7.67 -19.70 -3.47
C VAL A 76 -6.25 -19.51 -2.92
N ILE A 77 -5.68 -18.31 -3.05
CA ILE A 77 -4.40 -17.95 -2.40
C ILE A 77 -4.41 -18.36 -0.91
N PRO A 78 -3.49 -19.23 -0.47
CA PRO A 78 -3.45 -19.73 0.89
C PRO A 78 -2.87 -18.72 1.88
N GLU A 79 -2.95 -19.05 3.17
CA GLU A 79 -2.74 -18.09 4.26
C GLU A 79 -1.30 -17.61 4.51
N PRO A 80 -0.17 -18.26 4.17
CA PRO A 80 1.08 -17.49 4.26
C PRO A 80 1.15 -16.41 3.17
N ASP A 81 0.61 -16.70 1.99
CA ASP A 81 0.78 -15.85 0.82
C ASP A 81 -0.18 -14.66 0.84
N LEU A 82 -1.45 -14.88 1.21
CA LEU A 82 -2.43 -13.80 1.29
C LEU A 82 -2.07 -12.78 2.38
N GLU A 83 -1.56 -13.27 3.53
CA GLU A 83 -1.06 -12.41 4.61
C GLU A 83 0.17 -11.62 4.15
N HIS A 84 1.08 -12.26 3.41
CA HIS A 84 2.24 -11.58 2.83
C HIS A 84 1.84 -10.46 1.87
N LEU A 85 0.88 -10.70 0.97
CA LEU A 85 0.36 -9.65 0.07
C LEU A 85 -0.26 -8.48 0.86
N PHE A 86 -0.95 -8.77 1.97
CA PHE A 86 -1.47 -7.72 2.85
C PHE A 86 -0.35 -6.90 3.49
N LYS A 87 0.71 -7.54 3.98
CA LYS A 87 1.90 -6.84 4.54
C LYS A 87 2.57 -5.93 3.52
N VAL A 88 2.68 -6.36 2.27
CA VAL A 88 3.19 -5.51 1.18
C VAL A 88 2.32 -4.26 0.99
N MET A 89 0.99 -4.41 1.01
CA MET A 89 0.09 -3.25 0.93
C MET A 89 0.23 -2.31 2.14
N LEU A 90 0.42 -2.84 3.35
CA LEU A 90 0.61 -2.04 4.56
C LEU A 90 1.95 -1.28 4.57
N ALA A 91 2.99 -1.78 3.91
CA ALA A 91 4.26 -1.07 3.81
C ALA A 91 4.11 0.31 3.15
N PHE A 92 3.20 0.41 2.17
CA PHE A 92 2.91 1.68 1.51
C PHE A 92 2.16 2.69 2.39
N ASP A 93 1.40 2.22 3.38
CA ASP A 93 0.66 3.09 4.31
C ASP A 93 1.60 3.82 5.30
N GLN A 94 2.89 3.45 5.34
CA GLN A 94 3.88 4.05 6.24
C GLN A 94 4.41 5.40 5.73
N ILE A 95 4.16 5.76 4.47
CA ILE A 95 4.65 7.01 3.88
C ILE A 95 3.48 7.87 3.41
N ASP A 96 3.57 9.18 3.67
CA ASP A 96 2.57 10.16 3.27
C ASP A 96 2.66 10.51 1.77
N PHE A 97 2.21 9.57 0.93
CA PHE A 97 1.99 9.79 -0.49
C PHE A 97 0.68 9.16 -0.97
N GLU A 98 0.18 9.66 -2.11
CA GLU A 98 -1.08 9.21 -2.68
C GLU A 98 -0.91 7.83 -3.34
N LEU A 99 -1.67 6.85 -2.83
CA LEU A 99 -1.74 5.53 -3.43
C LEU A 99 -2.69 5.51 -4.63
N PRO A 100 -2.54 4.50 -5.52
CA PRO A 100 -3.50 4.27 -6.59
C PRO A 100 -4.93 4.22 -6.03
N ALA A 101 -5.90 4.83 -6.72
CA ALA A 101 -7.27 5.02 -6.23
C ALA A 101 -7.98 3.72 -5.79
N ASP A 102 -7.49 2.61 -6.29
CA ASP A 102 -8.01 1.27 -6.13
C ASP A 102 -7.21 0.41 -5.13
N ALA A 103 -6.12 0.93 -4.57
CA ALA A 103 -5.30 0.27 -3.55
C ALA A 103 -6.09 0.01 -2.27
N GLN A 104 -6.96 0.94 -1.86
CA GLN A 104 -7.79 0.78 -0.67
C GLN A 104 -8.82 -0.35 -0.85
N ALA A 105 -9.49 -0.39 -2.00
CA ALA A 105 -10.44 -1.46 -2.32
C ALA A 105 -9.74 -2.83 -2.34
N LEU A 106 -8.51 -2.89 -2.89
CA LEU A 106 -7.69 -4.11 -2.86
C LEU A 106 -7.32 -4.52 -1.43
N LYS A 107 -6.87 -3.60 -0.56
CA LYS A 107 -6.59 -3.87 0.86
C LYS A 107 -7.80 -4.45 1.57
N ILE A 108 -8.98 -3.85 1.38
CA ILE A 108 -10.23 -4.33 1.97
C ILE A 108 -10.58 -5.74 1.47
N SER A 109 -10.41 -5.99 0.16
CA SER A 109 -10.66 -7.31 -0.43
C SER A 109 -9.75 -8.39 0.15
N ILE A 110 -8.45 -8.11 0.30
CA ILE A 110 -7.48 -9.01 0.91
C ILE A 110 -7.83 -9.25 2.40
N ALA A 111 -8.11 -8.18 3.15
CA ALA A 111 -8.49 -8.27 4.56
C ALA A 111 -9.76 -9.10 4.78
N ARG A 112 -10.78 -8.94 3.92
CA ARG A 112 -12.00 -9.77 3.98
C ARG A 112 -11.68 -11.25 3.78
N ARG A 113 -10.86 -11.58 2.78
CA ARG A 113 -10.44 -12.98 2.54
C ARG A 113 -9.64 -13.55 3.72
N LEU A 114 -8.77 -12.76 4.35
CA LEU A 114 -8.08 -13.16 5.58
C LEU A 114 -9.05 -13.40 6.74
N ILE A 115 -10.06 -12.55 6.93
CA ILE A 115 -11.13 -12.78 7.92
C ILE A 115 -11.87 -14.09 7.61
N ASP A 116 -12.19 -14.35 6.35
CA ASP A 116 -12.86 -15.59 5.95
C ASP A 116 -12.05 -16.84 6.32
N LEU A 117 -10.73 -16.80 6.12
CA LEU A 117 -9.80 -17.89 6.46
C LEU A 117 -9.61 -18.03 7.98
N TYR A 118 -9.35 -16.94 8.70
CA TYR A 118 -9.06 -16.98 10.14
C TYR A 118 -10.26 -17.38 10.99
N TYR A 119 -11.48 -17.11 10.51
CA TYR A 119 -12.71 -17.48 11.20
C TYR A 119 -13.35 -18.74 10.64
N GLU A 120 -12.65 -19.50 9.78
CA GLU A 120 -13.11 -20.81 9.35
C GLU A 120 -13.21 -21.76 10.57
N GLY A 121 -14.43 -22.24 10.86
CA GLY A 121 -14.70 -23.06 12.05
C GLY A 121 -14.92 -22.28 13.35
N CYS A 122 -14.85 -20.95 13.34
CA CYS A 122 -15.24 -20.10 14.49
C CYS A 122 -16.76 -19.84 14.53
N SER A 123 -17.22 -19.16 15.58
CA SER A 123 -18.64 -18.77 15.69
C SER A 123 -19.00 -17.75 14.59
N PRO A 124 -20.19 -17.86 13.95
CA PRO A 124 -20.62 -16.88 12.96
C PRO A 124 -20.68 -15.45 13.50
N ALA A 125 -20.96 -15.29 14.79
CA ALA A 125 -21.04 -13.99 15.45
C ALA A 125 -19.69 -13.27 15.50
N ASP A 126 -18.60 -13.99 15.74
CA ASP A 126 -17.26 -13.39 15.80
C ASP A 126 -16.79 -12.95 14.42
N LYS A 127 -17.08 -13.77 13.39
CA LYS A 127 -16.82 -13.42 11.99
C LYS A 127 -17.61 -12.18 11.57
N GLU A 128 -18.90 -12.12 11.90
CA GLU A 128 -19.74 -10.98 11.56
C GLU A 128 -19.25 -9.69 12.22
N LYS A 129 -18.83 -9.75 13.48
CA LYS A 129 -18.23 -8.61 14.19
C LYS A 129 -16.96 -8.11 13.50
N ALA A 130 -16.07 -9.01 13.08
CA ALA A 130 -14.85 -8.64 12.34
C ALA A 130 -15.18 -7.97 11.00
N LEU A 131 -16.15 -8.50 10.26
CA LEU A 131 -16.60 -7.90 8.99
C LEU A 131 -17.26 -6.54 9.18
N GLN A 132 -18.04 -6.35 10.25
CA GLN A 132 -18.63 -5.05 10.59
C GLN A 132 -17.56 -4.01 10.93
N GLN A 133 -16.52 -4.39 11.69
CA GLN A 133 -15.38 -3.50 11.97
C GLN A 133 -14.66 -3.09 10.68
N LEU A 134 -14.41 -4.03 9.77
CA LEU A 134 -13.81 -3.74 8.46
C LEU A 134 -14.69 -2.78 7.64
N ALA A 135 -16.01 -2.96 7.66
CA ALA A 135 -16.95 -2.07 6.96
C ALA A 135 -16.93 -0.65 7.53
N GLN A 136 -16.85 -0.48 8.85
CA GLN A 136 -16.73 0.84 9.49
C GLN A 136 -15.45 1.57 9.08
N ILE A 137 -14.33 0.84 8.99
CA ILE A 137 -13.04 1.40 8.54
C ILE A 137 -13.16 1.85 7.07
N SER A 138 -13.76 1.03 6.21
CA SER A 138 -13.98 1.37 4.80
C SER A 138 -14.81 2.65 4.61
N GLN A 139 -15.82 2.89 5.45
CA GLN A 139 -16.71 4.06 5.36
C GLN A 139 -16.10 5.32 6.01
N GLY A 140 -15.23 5.13 7.03
CA GLY A 140 -14.54 6.22 7.72
C GLY A 140 -13.52 6.95 6.83
N ASP A 141 -12.88 6.26 5.89
CA ASP A 141 -11.92 6.86 4.95
C ASP A 141 -12.59 7.71 3.86
N GLU A 142 -13.75 7.30 3.34
CA GLU A 142 -14.51 8.10 2.38
C GLU A 142 -14.94 9.46 2.97
N SER A 143 -15.23 9.48 4.27
CA SER A 143 -15.62 10.70 5.01
C SER A 143 -14.45 11.67 5.24
N ARG A 144 -13.19 11.19 5.21
CA ARG A 144 -11.99 12.04 5.36
C ARG A 144 -11.49 12.58 4.02
N SER A 145 -11.59 11.81 2.94
CA SER A 145 -11.17 12.23 1.58
C SER A 145 -12.09 13.31 0.98
N GLY A 146 -13.40 13.26 1.27
CA GLY A 146 -14.37 14.27 0.79
C GLY A 146 -14.23 15.67 1.39
N LYS A 147 -13.51 15.84 2.51
CA LYS A 147 -13.44 17.11 3.24
C LYS A 147 -12.34 18.07 2.74
N ARG A 148 -11.38 17.60 1.94
CA ARG A 148 -10.28 18.44 1.39
C ARG A 148 -10.64 19.23 0.12
N ARG A 149 -11.84 19.06 -0.45
CA ARG A 149 -12.26 19.72 -1.72
C ARG A 149 -13.21 20.93 -1.57
N ARG A 150 -13.47 21.43 -0.36
CA ARG A 150 -14.37 22.58 -0.13
C ARG A 150 -13.78 23.65 0.79
N SER A 151 -12.64 24.22 0.40
CA SER A 151 -12.12 25.46 1.00
C SER A 151 -11.30 26.20 -0.03
N GLY A 152 -11.97 26.71 -1.06
CA GLY A 152 -11.34 27.42 -2.17
C GLY A 152 -12.34 28.12 -3.07
N GLN A 153 -13.41 28.67 -2.48
CA GLN A 153 -14.24 29.66 -3.16
C GLN A 153 -15.05 30.39 -2.08
N ASP A 154 -14.47 31.45 -1.53
CA ASP A 154 -15.22 32.67 -1.26
C ASP A 154 -14.27 33.80 -0.85
N LYS A 155 -14.38 34.88 -1.63
CA LYS A 155 -13.86 36.25 -1.50
C LYS A 155 -12.48 36.55 -2.09
#